data_AF-A0A1L9VHT9-F1
#
_entry.id   AF-A0A1L9VHT9-F1
#
_cell.length_a   1.000
_cell.length_b   1.000
_cell.length_c   1.000
_cell.angle_alpha   90.00
_cell.angle_beta   90.00
_cell.angle_gamma   90.00
#
_symmetry.space_group_name_H-M   'P 1'
#
loop_
_entity.id
_entity.type
_entity.pdbx_description
1 polymer ?
#
loop_
_entity_poly.entity_id
_entity_poly.type
_entity_poly.pdbx_seq_one_letter_code
_entity_poly.pdbx_strand_id
1 'polypeptide(L)'
;MTTILLLGTCDTKLDELRFVRDKILTNPNTTETKVIILDLGRSATTHPDITITHNDLLSCSDSNVDVSNLSRPEYIKQILALATTTVSNLYQSHAIHAAISIGGSCGTSLATGIMQNALPVGFPKLMVSTMASGDVKSYVEETDITMMYSVVDIAGRNWVLERILGNAAGAISGMAASYLQNSTGGGNGGKKRIGITMSGVTTPCVDRVRGYFDEQHPGKYEIYVFHATGAGGKAMERLIAESQLDAIIDLTTTEVADELVGGILSAGPGRLSAAAAKGIPQVISVGACDMVNFGTKESVPSQFGDGGRKLYEHNPSITLMRTTKEECRGIARFIGEKLRGAKRPERVRFVLPTGGVSMLDVPGQAFHDPEADKVLFDTLEQELAGTSIEIQRHSRAINDPGFAAAVAESLLELMQLP
;
A
#
# COMPACT_ATOMS: atom_id res chain seq x y z
N MET A 1 -7.26 -29.50 -3.41
CA MET A 1 -5.80 -29.64 -3.27
C MET A 1 -5.22 -28.23 -3.24
N THR A 2 -4.37 -27.92 -2.27
CA THR A 2 -3.68 -26.62 -2.17
C THR A 2 -2.26 -26.73 -2.71
N THR A 3 -1.73 -25.62 -3.22
CA THR A 3 -0.33 -25.54 -3.69
C THR A 3 0.34 -24.37 -3.00
N ILE A 4 1.45 -24.63 -2.31
CA ILE A 4 2.22 -23.63 -1.57
C ILE A 4 3.56 -23.41 -2.25
N LEU A 5 3.87 -22.15 -2.54
CA LEU A 5 5.18 -21.73 -3.03
C LEU A 5 6.14 -21.56 -1.84
N LEU A 6 7.26 -22.27 -1.86
CA LEU A 6 8.35 -22.13 -0.90
C LEU A 6 9.53 -21.45 -1.59
N LEU A 7 9.73 -20.18 -1.27
CA LEU A 7 10.82 -19.34 -1.74
C LEU A 7 12.04 -19.54 -0.84
N GLY A 8 13.25 -19.67 -1.40
CA GLY A 8 14.45 -19.69 -0.58
C GLY A 8 15.75 -19.84 -1.34
N THR A 9 16.85 -19.50 -0.68
CA THR A 9 18.21 -19.63 -1.22
C THR A 9 18.71 -21.06 -1.00
N CYS A 10 18.52 -21.95 -1.99
CA CYS A 10 18.78 -23.39 -1.81
C CYS A 10 20.28 -23.69 -1.63
N ASP A 11 21.16 -22.85 -2.18
CA ASP A 11 22.62 -22.94 -2.00
C ASP A 11 23.08 -22.92 -0.53
N THR A 12 22.28 -22.35 0.36
CA THR A 12 22.64 -22.12 1.77
C THR A 12 21.64 -22.68 2.76
N LYS A 13 20.40 -22.96 2.34
CA LYS A 13 19.28 -23.31 3.24
C LYS A 13 18.42 -24.47 2.73
N LEU A 14 18.93 -25.30 1.83
CA LEU A 14 18.14 -26.40 1.25
C LEU A 14 17.60 -27.35 2.33
N ASP A 15 18.38 -27.69 3.35
CA ASP A 15 17.95 -28.65 4.38
C ASP A 15 16.79 -28.11 5.23
N GLU A 16 16.83 -26.83 5.59
CA GLU A 16 15.76 -26.16 6.33
C GLU A 16 14.51 -25.94 5.46
N LEU A 17 14.69 -25.60 4.18
CA LEU A 17 13.59 -25.50 3.21
C LEU A 17 12.90 -26.84 3.03
N ARG A 18 13.67 -27.93 2.87
CA ARG A 18 13.14 -29.29 2.77
C ARG A 18 12.41 -29.70 4.04
N PHE A 19 12.92 -29.34 5.22
CA PHE A 19 12.20 -29.56 6.48
C PHE A 19 10.82 -28.87 6.49
N VAL A 20 10.75 -27.60 6.08
CA VAL A 20 9.47 -26.88 5.97
C VAL A 20 8.54 -27.56 4.96
N ARG A 21 9.05 -27.92 3.77
CA ARG A 21 8.29 -28.68 2.76
C ARG A 21 7.71 -29.96 3.34
N ASP A 22 8.53 -30.78 3.98
CA ASP A 22 8.10 -32.08 4.50
C ASP A 22 7.05 -31.91 5.60
N LYS A 23 7.17 -30.87 6.44
CA LYS A 23 6.14 -30.53 7.43
C LYS A 23 4.84 -30.05 6.80
N ILE A 24 4.88 -29.33 5.68
CA ILE A 24 3.68 -28.96 4.92
C ILE A 24 3.02 -30.22 4.33
N LEU A 25 3.79 -31.09 3.67
CA LEU A 25 3.28 -32.29 3.02
C LEU A 25 2.71 -33.32 3.99
N THR A 26 3.28 -33.42 5.19
CA THR A 26 2.87 -34.39 6.22
C THR A 26 1.87 -33.80 7.23
N ASN A 27 1.37 -32.58 7.02
CA ASN A 27 0.44 -31.94 7.94
C ASN A 27 -0.92 -32.67 7.92
N PRO A 28 -1.34 -33.30 9.05
CA PRO A 28 -2.58 -34.08 9.09
C PRO A 28 -3.85 -33.21 9.07
N ASN A 29 -3.72 -31.90 9.34
CA ASN A 29 -4.85 -30.99 9.49
C ASN A 29 -5.23 -30.28 8.19
N THR A 30 -4.61 -30.62 7.07
CA THR A 30 -4.83 -29.96 5.78
C THR A 30 -5.25 -30.95 4.71
N THR A 31 -5.95 -30.45 3.69
CA THR A 31 -6.20 -31.21 2.45
C THR A 31 -4.90 -31.58 1.76
N GLU A 32 -4.96 -32.50 0.79
CA GLU A 32 -3.83 -32.82 -0.09
C GLU A 32 -3.14 -31.52 -0.57
N THR A 33 -1.86 -31.37 -0.23
CA THR A 33 -1.06 -30.17 -0.45
C THR A 33 0.15 -30.50 -1.30
N LYS A 34 0.44 -29.66 -2.29
CA LYS A 34 1.69 -29.67 -3.06
C LYS A 34 2.57 -28.50 -2.67
N VAL A 35 3.87 -28.70 -2.72
CA VAL A 35 4.88 -27.65 -2.51
C VAL A 35 5.67 -27.45 -3.79
N ILE A 36 5.83 -26.18 -4.19
CA ILE A 36 6.74 -25.76 -5.27
C ILE A 36 7.92 -25.06 -4.60
N ILE A 37 9.13 -25.61 -4.72
CA ILE A 37 10.33 -24.92 -4.25
C ILE A 37 10.90 -24.09 -5.41
N LEU A 38 11.07 -22.78 -5.18
CA LEU A 38 11.76 -21.86 -6.08
C LEU A 38 13.13 -21.49 -5.49
N ASP A 39 14.19 -21.86 -6.21
CA ASP A 39 15.56 -21.56 -5.81
C ASP A 39 15.96 -20.12 -6.16
N LEU A 40 16.29 -19.35 -5.13
CA LEU A 40 16.76 -17.97 -5.18
C LEU A 40 18.25 -17.84 -4.83
N GLY A 41 18.95 -18.97 -4.68
CA GLY A 41 20.36 -19.04 -4.28
C GLY A 41 21.29 -18.57 -5.38
N ARG A 42 22.45 -18.03 -4.99
CA ARG A 42 23.47 -17.51 -5.93
C ARG A 42 24.17 -18.61 -6.70
N SER A 43 24.33 -19.76 -6.07
CA SER A 43 24.92 -20.93 -6.69
C SER A 43 23.83 -21.93 -7.07
N ALA A 44 23.86 -22.39 -8.33
CA ALA A 44 22.90 -23.37 -8.80
C ALA A 44 22.98 -24.64 -7.93
N THR A 45 21.84 -25.02 -7.33
CA THR A 45 21.73 -26.19 -6.47
C THR A 45 20.87 -27.23 -7.17
N THR A 46 21.37 -28.47 -7.28
CA THR A 46 20.63 -29.57 -7.92
C THR A 46 20.07 -30.51 -6.86
N HIS A 47 18.74 -30.60 -6.77
CA HIS A 47 18.05 -31.52 -5.88
C HIS A 47 16.65 -31.83 -6.44
N PRO A 48 16.14 -33.08 -6.36
CA PRO A 48 14.83 -33.46 -6.93
C PRO A 48 13.63 -32.72 -6.33
N ASP A 49 13.76 -32.20 -5.10
CA ASP A 49 12.70 -31.42 -4.46
C ASP A 49 12.62 -29.97 -4.99
N ILE A 50 13.65 -29.46 -5.67
CA ILE A 50 13.64 -28.12 -6.26
C ILE A 50 12.80 -28.16 -7.53
N THR A 51 11.69 -27.42 -7.53
CA THR A 51 10.72 -27.45 -8.65
C THR A 51 11.06 -26.44 -9.73
N ILE A 52 11.47 -25.24 -9.32
CA ILE A 52 11.95 -24.20 -10.22
C ILE A 52 13.38 -23.89 -9.80
N THR A 53 14.33 -24.29 -10.64
CA THR A 53 15.75 -24.18 -10.36
C THR A 53 16.25 -22.76 -10.60
N HIS A 54 17.43 -22.43 -10.07
CA HIS A 54 18.12 -21.19 -10.38
C HIS A 54 18.32 -20.98 -11.89
N ASN A 55 18.59 -22.06 -12.63
CA ASN A 55 18.77 -21.99 -14.08
C ASN A 55 17.45 -21.71 -14.81
N ASP A 56 16.34 -22.31 -14.37
CA ASP A 56 15.01 -22.01 -14.92
C ASP A 56 14.70 -20.52 -14.76
N LEU A 57 14.98 -19.97 -13.57
CA LEU A 57 14.77 -18.56 -13.26
C LEU A 57 15.59 -17.62 -14.17
N LEU A 58 16.86 -17.94 -14.43
CA LEU A 58 17.73 -17.15 -15.31
C LEU A 58 17.35 -17.26 -16.79
N SER A 59 16.74 -18.38 -17.19
CA SER A 59 16.29 -18.62 -18.56
C SER A 59 14.90 -18.04 -18.87
N CYS A 60 14.17 -17.56 -17.85
CA CYS A 60 12.81 -17.03 -18.00
C CYS A 60 12.73 -15.69 -18.74
N SER A 61 13.85 -14.99 -18.97
CA SER A 61 13.89 -13.74 -19.73
C SER A 61 14.53 -13.93 -21.10
N ASP A 62 14.03 -13.20 -22.11
CA ASP A 62 14.55 -13.22 -23.50
C ASP A 62 16.06 -12.90 -23.62
N SER A 63 16.64 -12.33 -22.57
CA SER A 63 18.09 -12.15 -22.41
C SER A 63 18.58 -13.14 -21.35
N ASN A 64 19.48 -14.06 -21.71
CA ASN A 64 20.21 -14.85 -20.70
C ASN A 64 20.95 -13.89 -19.76
N VAL A 65 20.48 -13.79 -18.52
CA VAL A 65 21.06 -12.85 -17.54
C VAL A 65 22.29 -13.48 -16.89
N ASP A 66 23.47 -12.91 -17.13
CA ASP A 66 24.67 -13.28 -16.39
C ASP A 66 24.70 -12.58 -15.03
N VAL A 67 24.54 -13.38 -13.97
CA VAL A 67 24.56 -12.92 -12.56
C VAL A 67 25.85 -13.29 -11.82
N SER A 68 26.82 -13.92 -12.51
CA SER A 68 28.00 -14.53 -11.88
C SER A 68 28.89 -13.51 -11.15
N ASN A 69 29.10 -12.35 -11.77
CA ASN A 69 30.01 -11.31 -11.30
C ASN A 69 29.33 -10.17 -10.52
N LEU A 70 28.01 -10.24 -10.29
CA LEU A 70 27.29 -9.19 -9.58
C LEU A 70 27.67 -9.13 -8.11
N SER A 71 27.73 -7.94 -7.51
CA SER A 71 27.80 -7.82 -6.04
C SER A 71 26.54 -8.43 -5.40
N ARG A 72 26.57 -8.68 -4.08
CA ARG A 72 25.41 -9.25 -3.37
C ARG A 72 24.14 -8.37 -3.52
N PRO A 73 24.20 -7.03 -3.36
CA PRO A 73 23.03 -6.18 -3.57
C PRO A 73 22.51 -6.20 -5.02
N GLU A 74 23.41 -6.16 -6.01
CA GLU A 74 23.04 -6.22 -7.43
C GLU A 74 22.38 -7.55 -7.79
N TYR A 75 22.93 -8.66 -7.26
CA TYR A 75 22.34 -9.99 -7.41
C TYR A 75 20.92 -10.04 -6.84
N ILE A 76 20.72 -9.57 -5.60
CA ILE A 76 19.38 -9.53 -4.98
C ILE A 76 18.40 -8.73 -5.85
N LYS A 77 18.81 -7.56 -6.35
CA LYS A 77 17.96 -6.72 -7.21
C LYS A 77 17.57 -7.45 -8.51
N GLN A 78 18.52 -8.11 -9.15
CA GLN A 78 18.29 -8.81 -10.40
C GLN A 78 17.37 -10.03 -10.22
N ILE A 79 17.64 -10.85 -9.20
CA ILE A 79 16.84 -12.04 -8.90
C ILE A 79 15.45 -11.68 -8.43
N LEU A 80 15.30 -10.62 -7.63
CA LEU A 80 14.00 -10.11 -7.22
C LEU A 80 13.13 -9.80 -8.45
N ALA A 81 13.67 -9.13 -9.47
CA ALA A 81 12.92 -8.84 -10.69
C ALA A 81 12.49 -10.10 -11.45
N LEU A 82 13.41 -11.04 -11.68
CA LEU A 82 13.12 -12.30 -12.40
C LEU A 82 12.11 -13.18 -11.64
N ALA A 83 12.31 -13.32 -10.34
CA ALA A 83 11.43 -14.13 -9.49
C ALA A 83 10.06 -13.48 -9.34
N THR A 84 9.97 -12.15 -9.30
CA THR A 84 8.68 -11.44 -9.30
C THR A 84 7.84 -11.81 -10.52
N THR A 85 8.43 -11.81 -11.72
CA THR A 85 7.73 -12.23 -12.94
C THR A 85 7.26 -13.68 -12.86
N THR A 86 8.14 -14.58 -12.42
CA THR A 86 7.83 -16.01 -12.28
C THR A 86 6.67 -16.25 -11.28
N VAL A 87 6.74 -15.62 -10.11
CA VAL A 87 5.72 -15.74 -9.07
C VAL A 87 4.40 -15.10 -9.51
N SER A 88 4.46 -13.97 -10.23
CA SER A 88 3.27 -13.33 -10.81
C SER A 88 2.58 -14.27 -11.79
N ASN A 89 3.33 -14.96 -12.65
CA ASN A 89 2.78 -15.95 -13.58
C ASN A 89 2.15 -17.13 -12.86
N LEU A 90 2.77 -17.64 -11.79
CA LEU A 90 2.19 -18.70 -10.96
C LEU A 90 0.88 -18.26 -10.29
N TYR A 91 0.83 -17.02 -9.80
CA TYR A 91 -0.39 -16.47 -9.20
C TYR A 91 -1.50 -16.28 -10.24
N GLN A 92 -1.20 -15.65 -11.37
CA GLN A 92 -2.17 -15.37 -12.44
C GLN A 92 -2.73 -16.64 -13.10
N SER A 93 -1.93 -17.71 -13.16
CA SER A 93 -2.38 -19.03 -13.63
C SER A 93 -3.10 -19.86 -12.57
N HIS A 94 -3.36 -19.29 -11.37
CA HIS A 94 -3.95 -19.97 -10.22
C HIS A 94 -3.17 -21.25 -9.81
N ALA A 95 -1.87 -21.29 -10.07
CA ALA A 95 -1.03 -22.44 -9.77
C ALA A 95 -0.63 -22.53 -8.28
N ILE A 96 -0.76 -21.43 -7.53
CA ILE A 96 -0.38 -21.31 -6.12
C ILE A 96 -1.49 -20.66 -5.29
N HIS A 97 -1.52 -20.99 -4.00
CA HIS A 97 -2.55 -20.56 -3.03
C HIS A 97 -1.94 -19.88 -1.80
N ALA A 98 -0.62 -19.98 -1.63
CA ALA A 98 0.12 -19.34 -0.56
C ALA A 98 1.61 -19.27 -0.91
N ALA A 99 2.33 -18.35 -0.29
CA ALA A 99 3.79 -18.24 -0.37
C ALA A 99 4.41 -18.19 1.04
N ILE A 100 5.47 -18.98 1.24
CA ILE A 100 6.27 -19.01 2.46
C ILE A 100 7.75 -18.89 2.11
N SER A 101 8.53 -18.27 2.99
CA SER A 101 9.98 -18.23 2.92
C SER A 101 10.61 -18.29 4.30
N ILE A 102 11.88 -18.67 4.34
CA ILE A 102 12.73 -18.66 5.53
C ILE A 102 14.05 -17.96 5.19
N GLY A 103 14.57 -17.11 6.07
CA GLY A 103 15.86 -16.49 5.80
C GLY A 103 16.40 -15.56 6.89
N GLY A 104 17.69 -15.26 6.77
CA GLY A 104 18.31 -14.13 7.47
C GLY A 104 17.96 -12.81 6.78
N SER A 105 18.68 -11.72 7.09
CA SER A 105 18.42 -10.39 6.52
C SER A 105 18.31 -10.37 4.98
N CYS A 106 19.30 -10.89 4.25
CA CYS A 106 19.27 -10.87 2.78
C CYS A 106 18.15 -11.73 2.17
N GLY A 107 17.93 -12.93 2.72
CA GLY A 107 16.85 -13.82 2.26
C GLY A 107 15.46 -13.24 2.55
N THR A 108 15.33 -12.53 3.68
CA THR A 108 14.12 -11.79 4.04
C THR A 108 13.83 -10.70 3.03
N SER A 109 14.80 -9.79 2.79
CA SER A 109 14.64 -8.70 1.81
C SER A 109 14.27 -9.22 0.42
N LEU A 110 14.90 -10.30 -0.03
CA LEU A 110 14.64 -10.89 -1.33
C LEU A 110 13.23 -11.49 -1.41
N ALA A 111 12.87 -12.35 -0.45
CA ALA A 111 11.59 -13.05 -0.48
C ALA A 111 10.40 -12.12 -0.23
N THR A 112 10.49 -11.20 0.73
CA THR A 112 9.41 -10.24 0.98
C THR A 112 9.26 -9.29 -0.19
N GLY A 113 10.35 -8.84 -0.82
CA GLY A 113 10.29 -8.03 -2.04
C GLY A 113 9.58 -8.75 -3.19
N ILE A 114 9.84 -10.05 -3.39
CA ILE A 114 9.09 -10.86 -4.38
C ILE A 114 7.62 -10.95 -4.00
N MET A 115 7.31 -11.27 -2.74
CA MET A 115 5.93 -11.38 -2.25
C MET A 115 5.15 -10.06 -2.41
N GLN A 116 5.76 -8.93 -2.05
CA GLN A 116 5.18 -7.59 -2.20
C GLN A 116 4.86 -7.26 -3.65
N ASN A 117 5.75 -7.60 -4.58
CA ASN A 117 5.60 -7.17 -5.97
C ASN A 117 4.76 -8.15 -6.82
N ALA A 118 4.73 -9.43 -6.48
CA ALA A 118 4.09 -10.46 -7.28
C ALA A 118 2.70 -10.88 -6.78
N LEU A 119 2.43 -10.72 -5.48
CA LEU A 119 1.24 -11.29 -4.85
C LEU A 119 0.35 -10.17 -4.27
N PRO A 120 -0.97 -10.20 -4.52
CA PRO A 120 -1.83 -9.12 -4.07
C PRO A 120 -2.13 -9.18 -2.57
N VAL A 121 -2.70 -8.09 -2.05
CA VAL A 121 -3.24 -8.03 -0.68
C VAL A 121 -4.35 -9.07 -0.54
N GLY A 122 -4.33 -9.83 0.56
CA GLY A 122 -5.26 -10.93 0.83
C GLY A 122 -4.76 -12.30 0.37
N PHE A 123 -3.72 -12.37 -0.47
CA PHE A 123 -3.06 -13.64 -0.78
C PHE A 123 -2.18 -14.11 0.40
N PRO A 124 -2.23 -15.36 0.86
CA PRO A 124 -1.42 -15.82 1.99
C PRO A 124 0.10 -15.67 1.77
N LYS A 125 0.76 -14.87 2.62
CA LYS A 125 2.20 -14.61 2.59
C LYS A 125 2.81 -14.74 3.99
N LEU A 126 3.81 -15.61 4.18
CA LEU A 126 4.47 -15.81 5.47
C LEU A 126 6.00 -15.81 5.33
N MET A 127 6.68 -15.04 6.16
CA MET A 127 8.14 -14.96 6.20
C MET A 127 8.68 -15.34 7.58
N VAL A 128 9.42 -16.44 7.68
CA VAL A 128 10.19 -16.77 8.90
C VAL A 128 11.55 -16.09 8.83
N SER A 129 11.76 -15.06 9.64
CA SER A 129 12.92 -14.18 9.53
C SER A 129 13.68 -14.04 10.84
N THR A 130 15.01 -13.96 10.76
CA THR A 130 15.86 -13.52 11.89
C THR A 130 15.69 -12.03 12.21
N MET A 131 15.06 -11.26 11.32
CA MET A 131 14.84 -9.82 11.45
C MET A 131 13.45 -9.46 11.99
N ALA A 132 12.57 -10.44 12.22
CA ALA A 132 11.17 -10.16 12.57
C ALA A 132 10.99 -9.51 13.95
N SER A 133 11.97 -9.62 14.86
CA SER A 133 11.98 -8.94 16.16
C SER A 133 12.76 -7.61 16.08
N GLY A 134 12.44 -6.78 15.09
CA GLY A 134 13.09 -5.50 14.83
C GLY A 134 12.22 -4.57 14.01
N ASP A 135 12.82 -3.60 13.31
CA ASP A 135 12.09 -2.80 12.32
C ASP A 135 11.80 -3.64 11.08
N VAL A 136 10.52 -3.94 10.87
CA VAL A 136 10.03 -4.75 9.75
C VAL A 136 9.27 -3.93 8.70
N LYS A 137 9.26 -2.59 8.83
CA LYS A 137 8.45 -1.71 7.97
C LYS A 137 8.71 -1.96 6.48
N SER A 138 9.97 -2.07 6.08
CA SER A 138 10.36 -2.30 4.68
C SER A 138 10.08 -3.72 4.17
N TYR A 139 9.92 -4.70 5.07
CA TYR A 139 9.58 -6.08 4.72
C TYR A 139 8.07 -6.27 4.52
N VAL A 140 7.24 -5.45 5.15
CA VAL A 140 5.78 -5.54 5.06
C VAL A 140 5.21 -4.48 4.11
N GLU A 141 5.70 -3.24 4.19
CA GLU A 141 5.19 -2.06 3.48
C GLU A 141 3.65 -1.99 3.57
N GLU A 142 2.95 -1.66 2.48
CA GLU A 142 1.48 -1.62 2.43
C GLU A 142 0.81 -2.97 2.11
N THR A 143 1.46 -4.09 2.45
CA THR A 143 0.94 -5.45 2.24
C THR A 143 0.57 -6.16 3.54
N ASP A 144 0.07 -7.38 3.43
CA ASP A 144 -0.36 -8.26 4.53
C ASP A 144 0.61 -9.43 4.78
N ILE A 145 1.92 -9.23 4.53
CA ILE A 145 2.95 -10.24 4.85
C ILE A 145 3.00 -10.50 6.36
N THR A 146 2.84 -11.77 6.74
CA THR A 146 2.99 -12.21 8.13
C THR A 146 4.46 -12.50 8.44
N MET A 147 5.02 -11.81 9.43
CA MET A 147 6.40 -12.02 9.89
C MET A 147 6.42 -12.95 11.11
N MET A 148 7.23 -14.01 11.04
CA MET A 148 7.47 -14.94 12.16
C MET A 148 8.95 -14.90 12.55
N TYR A 149 9.24 -14.63 13.83
CA TYR A 149 10.63 -14.61 14.30
C TYR A 149 11.21 -16.02 14.43
N SER A 150 12.37 -16.24 13.83
CA SER A 150 13.08 -17.53 13.88
C SER A 150 13.67 -17.85 15.25
N VAL A 151 13.76 -16.86 16.16
CA VAL A 151 14.38 -16.92 17.51
C VAL A 151 15.88 -17.16 17.50
N VAL A 152 16.34 -18.13 16.73
CA VAL A 152 17.75 -18.44 16.48
C VAL A 152 18.07 -18.20 15.01
N ASP A 153 19.35 -18.14 14.67
CA ASP A 153 19.77 -18.07 13.27
C ASP A 153 19.31 -19.30 12.49
N ILE A 154 19.06 -19.12 11.19
CA ILE A 154 18.67 -20.19 10.26
C ILE A 154 19.94 -20.72 9.61
N ALA A 155 20.65 -21.52 10.40
CA ALA A 155 21.93 -22.13 10.06
C ALA A 155 21.99 -23.57 10.59
N GLY A 156 21.53 -24.51 9.77
CA GLY A 156 21.34 -25.90 10.13
C GLY A 156 20.05 -26.14 10.91
N ARG A 157 19.93 -27.34 11.49
CA ARG A 157 18.73 -27.79 12.21
C ARG A 157 19.02 -27.96 13.69
N ASN A 158 18.15 -27.41 14.52
CA ASN A 158 18.15 -27.61 15.96
C ASN A 158 16.71 -27.67 16.48
N TRP A 159 16.54 -28.19 17.70
CA TRP A 159 15.20 -28.41 18.26
C TRP A 159 14.35 -27.14 18.36
N VAL A 160 14.95 -25.98 18.63
CA VAL A 160 14.20 -24.71 18.71
C VAL A 160 13.73 -24.29 17.32
N LEU A 161 14.64 -24.26 16.35
CA LEU A 161 14.34 -23.86 14.97
C LEU A 161 13.31 -24.79 14.32
N GLU A 162 13.45 -26.11 14.48
CA GLU A 162 12.52 -27.08 13.91
C GLU A 162 11.08 -26.90 14.41
N ARG A 163 10.90 -26.54 15.69
CA ARG A 163 9.58 -26.24 16.23
C ARG A 163 8.97 -24.99 15.59
N ILE A 164 9.78 -23.95 15.41
CA ILE A 164 9.33 -22.70 14.78
C ILE A 164 9.00 -22.91 13.31
N LEU A 165 9.86 -23.62 12.57
CA LEU A 165 9.62 -23.99 11.18
C LEU A 165 8.39 -24.91 11.03
N GLY A 166 8.17 -25.82 11.98
CA GLY A 166 6.96 -26.66 12.03
C GLY A 166 5.68 -25.83 12.25
N ASN A 167 5.72 -24.84 13.15
CA ASN A 167 4.61 -23.90 13.36
C ASN A 167 4.35 -23.06 12.11
N ALA A 168 5.40 -22.58 11.44
CA ALA A 168 5.29 -21.84 10.18
C ALA A 168 4.64 -22.68 9.07
N ALA A 169 5.05 -23.94 8.94
CA ALA A 169 4.43 -24.90 8.02
C ALA A 169 2.94 -25.11 8.33
N GLY A 170 2.57 -25.26 9.61
CA GLY A 170 1.18 -25.35 10.02
C GLY A 170 0.37 -24.08 9.69
N ALA A 171 0.91 -22.92 10.00
CA ALA A 171 0.29 -21.62 9.75
C ALA A 171 0.02 -21.39 8.27
N ILE A 172 1.03 -21.54 7.40
CA ILE A 172 0.85 -21.32 5.96
C ILE A 172 -0.12 -22.33 5.34
N SER A 173 -0.12 -23.57 5.82
CA SER A 173 -1.04 -24.60 5.32
C SER A 173 -2.49 -24.24 5.66
N GLY A 174 -2.75 -23.72 6.86
CA GLY A 174 -4.07 -23.22 7.26
C GLY A 174 -4.52 -22.00 6.46
N MET A 175 -3.61 -21.04 6.23
CA MET A 175 -3.90 -19.86 5.39
C MET A 175 -4.22 -20.27 3.95
N ALA A 176 -3.45 -21.20 3.36
CA ALA A 176 -3.67 -21.70 2.01
C ALA A 176 -5.04 -22.39 1.86
N ALA A 177 -5.43 -23.21 2.85
CA ALA A 177 -6.72 -23.89 2.85
C ALA A 177 -7.88 -22.89 2.96
N SER A 178 -7.77 -21.91 3.88
CA SER A 178 -8.76 -20.84 4.04
C SER A 178 -8.91 -20.01 2.77
N TYR A 179 -7.79 -19.64 2.13
CA TYR A 179 -7.79 -18.88 0.88
C TYR A 179 -8.49 -19.63 -0.26
N LEU A 180 -8.22 -20.93 -0.43
CA LEU A 180 -8.89 -21.77 -1.43
C LEU A 180 -10.41 -21.87 -1.16
N GLN A 181 -10.81 -22.03 0.10
CA GLN A 181 -12.23 -22.06 0.47
C GLN A 181 -12.92 -20.72 0.17
N ASN A 182 -12.29 -19.60 0.51
CA ASN A 182 -12.86 -18.27 0.28
C ASN A 182 -12.87 -17.87 -1.20
N SER A 183 -11.92 -18.36 -2.00
CA SER A 183 -11.88 -18.12 -3.44
C SER A 183 -12.98 -18.88 -4.21
N THR A 184 -13.54 -19.93 -3.60
CA THR A 184 -14.64 -20.73 -4.18
C THR A 184 -16.02 -20.30 -3.66
N GLY A 185 -16.09 -19.57 -2.55
CA GLY A 185 -17.29 -18.87 -2.08
C GLY A 185 -17.53 -17.58 -2.87
N GLY A 186 -18.75 -17.36 -3.35
CA GLY A 186 -19.09 -16.29 -4.30
C GLY A 186 -18.56 -14.88 -3.97
N GLY A 187 -18.27 -14.11 -5.02
CA GLY A 187 -17.72 -12.74 -4.95
C GLY A 187 -18.57 -11.77 -4.12
N ASN A 188 -18.05 -10.54 -3.90
CA ASN A 188 -18.48 -9.51 -2.93
C ASN A 188 -19.95 -9.02 -2.99
N GLY A 189 -20.95 -9.90 -3.10
CA GLY A 189 -22.37 -9.57 -3.18
C GLY A 189 -22.74 -8.59 -4.31
N GLY A 190 -21.84 -8.34 -5.27
CA GLY A 190 -22.00 -7.30 -6.30
C GLY A 190 -21.84 -5.85 -5.81
N LYS A 191 -21.40 -5.62 -4.56
CA LYS A 191 -21.20 -4.27 -4.02
C LYS A 191 -20.03 -3.56 -4.69
N LYS A 192 -20.18 -2.26 -4.92
CA LYS A 192 -19.09 -1.40 -5.41
C LYS A 192 -18.23 -0.92 -4.23
N ARG A 193 -16.93 -1.09 -4.36
CA ARG A 193 -15.94 -0.82 -3.30
C ARG A 193 -15.38 0.59 -3.48
N ILE A 194 -15.62 1.46 -2.50
CA ILE A 194 -15.23 2.87 -2.53
C ILE A 194 -14.17 3.13 -1.45
N GLY A 195 -12.99 3.60 -1.87
CA GLY A 195 -11.97 4.05 -0.93
C GLY A 195 -12.14 5.53 -0.57
N ILE A 196 -11.96 5.89 0.71
CA ILE A 196 -12.02 7.27 1.19
C ILE A 196 -10.82 7.58 2.08
N THR A 197 -10.08 8.66 1.81
CA THR A 197 -8.99 9.11 2.68
C THR A 197 -9.48 10.04 3.79
N MET A 198 -8.96 9.86 4.99
CA MET A 198 -9.43 10.51 6.22
C MET A 198 -8.26 10.96 7.10
N SER A 199 -8.40 12.08 7.78
CA SER A 199 -7.61 12.47 8.95
C SER A 199 -8.56 12.89 10.08
N GLY A 200 -8.06 12.97 11.31
CA GLY A 200 -8.85 13.44 12.45
C GLY A 200 -9.55 14.76 12.15
N VAL A 201 -8.87 15.69 11.48
CA VAL A 201 -9.37 17.02 11.09
C VAL A 201 -10.35 17.04 9.90
N THR A 202 -10.62 15.89 9.28
CA THR A 202 -11.60 15.72 8.18
C THR A 202 -12.63 14.62 8.47
N THR A 203 -12.57 14.01 9.66
CA THR A 203 -13.46 12.91 10.08
C THR A 203 -14.95 13.25 9.94
N PRO A 204 -15.44 14.45 10.33
CA PRO A 204 -16.86 14.79 10.17
C PRO A 204 -17.36 14.68 8.72
N CYS A 205 -16.56 15.12 7.75
CA CYS A 205 -16.91 14.98 6.33
C CYS A 205 -16.93 13.51 5.90
N VAL A 206 -15.93 12.71 6.29
CA VAL A 206 -15.84 11.29 5.93
C VAL A 206 -17.03 10.50 6.48
N ASP A 207 -17.38 10.72 7.75
CA ASP A 207 -18.52 10.05 8.37
C ASP A 207 -19.84 10.46 7.73
N ARG A 208 -19.99 11.74 7.35
CA ARG A 208 -21.18 12.17 6.61
C ARG A 208 -21.28 11.56 5.22
N VAL A 209 -20.16 11.45 4.48
CA VAL A 209 -20.12 10.78 3.17
C VAL A 209 -20.52 9.31 3.31
N ARG A 210 -20.01 8.60 4.33
CA ARG A 210 -20.39 7.21 4.61
C ARG A 210 -21.89 7.09 4.90
N GLY A 211 -22.40 7.93 5.80
CA GLY A 211 -23.83 7.98 6.13
C GLY A 211 -24.68 8.29 4.90
N TYR A 212 -24.22 9.14 3.99
CA TYR A 212 -24.92 9.44 2.74
C TYR A 212 -25.11 8.19 1.87
N PHE A 213 -24.06 7.38 1.68
CA PHE A 213 -24.17 6.12 0.91
C PHE A 213 -25.08 5.10 1.60
N ASP A 214 -25.00 4.97 2.92
CA ASP A 214 -25.85 4.05 3.68
C ASP A 214 -27.34 4.45 3.63
N GLU A 215 -27.62 5.75 3.72
CA GLU A 215 -28.98 6.32 3.68
C GLU A 215 -29.60 6.25 2.28
N GLN A 216 -28.87 6.70 1.25
CA GLN A 216 -29.41 6.87 -0.11
C GLN A 216 -29.29 5.60 -0.96
N HIS A 217 -28.31 4.73 -0.65
CA HIS A 217 -27.95 3.59 -1.47
C HIS A 217 -27.67 2.32 -0.64
N PRO A 218 -28.61 1.91 0.23
CA PRO A 218 -28.39 0.82 1.18
C PRO A 218 -27.99 -0.47 0.47
N GLY A 219 -26.87 -1.06 0.92
CA GLY A 219 -26.37 -2.34 0.42
C GLY A 219 -25.74 -2.31 -0.97
N LYS A 220 -25.63 -1.16 -1.65
CA LYS A 220 -24.99 -1.06 -2.97
C LYS A 220 -23.48 -0.84 -2.93
N TYR A 221 -23.01 -0.18 -1.89
CA TYR A 221 -21.62 0.24 -1.75
C TYR A 221 -20.99 -0.35 -0.49
N GLU A 222 -19.69 -0.57 -0.56
CA GLU A 222 -18.85 -0.93 0.57
C GLU A 222 -17.74 0.12 0.68
N ILE A 223 -17.66 0.78 1.84
CA ILE A 223 -16.79 1.93 2.05
C ILE A 223 -15.57 1.52 2.87
N TYR A 224 -14.38 1.81 2.34
CA TYR A 224 -13.08 1.56 2.95
C TYR A 224 -12.45 2.89 3.33
N VAL A 225 -12.24 3.12 4.63
CA VAL A 225 -11.64 4.36 5.13
C VAL A 225 -10.15 4.14 5.36
N PHE A 226 -9.33 5.00 4.76
CA PHE A 226 -7.87 4.99 4.88
C PHE A 226 -7.44 6.21 5.68
N HIS A 227 -6.80 5.98 6.83
CA HIS A 227 -6.21 7.06 7.60
C HIS A 227 -4.97 7.58 6.85
N ALA A 228 -4.96 8.86 6.50
CA ALA A 228 -3.93 9.52 5.67
C ALA A 228 -2.63 9.76 6.45
N THR A 229 -1.99 8.67 6.92
CA THR A 229 -0.76 8.64 7.71
C THR A 229 0.45 8.18 6.90
N GLY A 230 0.40 8.34 5.58
CA GLY A 230 1.36 7.81 4.63
C GLY A 230 1.08 6.34 4.29
N ALA A 231 0.99 5.50 5.32
CA ALA A 231 0.65 4.09 5.17
C ALA A 231 -0.75 3.87 4.60
N GLY A 232 -1.75 4.66 5.01
CA GLY A 232 -3.11 4.54 4.49
C GLY A 232 -3.23 4.94 3.03
N GLY A 233 -2.60 6.04 2.62
CA GLY A 233 -2.50 6.41 1.21
C GLY A 233 -1.84 5.32 0.36
N LYS A 234 -0.68 4.82 0.79
CA LYS A 234 -0.01 3.71 0.10
C LYS A 234 -0.91 2.47 -0.04
N ALA A 235 -1.58 2.06 1.04
CA ALA A 235 -2.51 0.94 1.02
C ALA A 235 -3.67 1.17 0.04
N MET A 236 -4.24 2.38 0.00
CA MET A 236 -5.27 2.73 -0.97
C MET A 236 -4.75 2.63 -2.41
N GLU A 237 -3.59 3.25 -2.72
CA GLU A 237 -2.96 3.19 -4.05
C GLU A 237 -2.70 1.74 -4.47
N ARG A 238 -2.25 0.90 -3.54
CA ARG A 238 -2.01 -0.53 -3.76
C ARG A 238 -3.29 -1.28 -4.12
N LEU A 239 -4.35 -1.10 -3.34
CA LEU A 239 -5.65 -1.73 -3.59
C LEU A 239 -6.27 -1.26 -4.92
N ILE A 240 -6.03 -0.01 -5.32
CA ILE A 240 -6.41 0.48 -6.66
C ILE A 240 -5.61 -0.24 -7.75
N ALA A 241 -4.29 -0.34 -7.62
CA ALA A 241 -3.42 -1.01 -8.59
C ALA A 241 -3.81 -2.48 -8.77
N GLU A 242 -4.22 -3.13 -7.70
CA GLU A 242 -4.71 -4.51 -7.66
C GLU A 242 -6.20 -4.67 -8.06
N SER A 243 -6.88 -3.58 -8.44
CA SER A 243 -8.30 -3.59 -8.83
C SER A 243 -9.25 -4.11 -7.72
N GLN A 244 -8.86 -3.90 -6.46
CA GLN A 244 -9.67 -4.19 -5.28
C GLN A 244 -10.61 -3.03 -4.91
N LEU A 245 -10.42 -1.84 -5.46
CA LEU A 245 -11.31 -0.69 -5.31
C LEU A 245 -11.89 -0.30 -6.68
N ASP A 246 -13.17 0.06 -6.69
CA ASP A 246 -13.92 0.41 -7.91
C ASP A 246 -13.99 1.93 -8.14
N ALA A 247 -13.89 2.73 -7.08
CA ALA A 247 -13.99 4.19 -7.11
C ALA A 247 -13.35 4.80 -5.87
N ILE A 248 -12.95 6.07 -5.94
CA ILE A 248 -12.18 6.75 -4.88
C ILE A 248 -12.75 8.12 -4.55
N ILE A 249 -12.86 8.42 -3.26
CA ILE A 249 -13.04 9.76 -2.72
C ILE A 249 -11.77 10.13 -1.96
N ASP A 250 -10.83 10.75 -2.67
CA ASP A 250 -9.59 11.18 -2.09
C ASP A 250 -9.76 12.54 -1.41
N LEU A 251 -10.48 12.51 -0.30
CA LEU A 251 -10.88 13.71 0.44
C LEU A 251 -9.70 14.37 1.17
N THR A 252 -8.79 13.56 1.71
CA THR A 252 -7.69 13.99 2.58
C THR A 252 -6.35 13.68 1.94
N THR A 253 -5.76 14.67 1.26
CA THR A 253 -4.48 14.54 0.52
C THR A 253 -3.28 15.09 1.29
N THR A 254 -3.38 15.20 2.62
CA THR A 254 -2.34 15.75 3.52
C THR A 254 -0.97 15.06 3.38
N GLU A 255 -0.93 13.79 2.99
CA GLU A 255 0.30 13.02 2.79
C GLU A 255 1.23 13.63 1.73
N VAL A 256 0.69 14.46 0.82
CA VAL A 256 1.48 15.23 -0.16
C VAL A 256 2.24 16.37 0.52
N ALA A 257 1.66 17.02 1.53
CA ALA A 257 2.34 18.06 2.30
C ALA A 257 3.54 17.46 3.06
N ASP A 258 3.34 16.30 3.69
CA ASP A 258 4.40 15.55 4.36
C ASP A 258 5.52 15.13 3.39
N GLU A 259 5.20 14.60 2.21
CA GLU A 259 6.21 14.22 1.21
C GLU A 259 7.08 15.41 0.76
N LEU A 260 6.45 16.57 0.51
CA LEU A 260 7.16 17.73 -0.04
C LEU A 260 7.99 18.47 1.00
N VAL A 261 7.50 18.56 2.23
CA VAL A 261 8.10 19.39 3.29
C VAL A 261 9.00 18.55 4.23
N GLY A 262 8.87 17.22 4.20
CA GLY A 262 9.65 16.31 5.05
C GLY A 262 8.95 15.96 6.36
N GLY A 263 7.63 15.85 6.34
CA GLY A 263 6.83 15.31 7.44
C GLY A 263 6.97 13.78 7.58
N ILE A 264 6.49 13.25 8.71
CA ILE A 264 6.69 11.83 9.06
C ILE A 264 5.63 10.88 8.48
N LEU A 265 4.54 11.43 7.92
CA LEU A 265 3.37 10.70 7.40
C LEU A 265 3.28 10.77 5.87
N SER A 266 4.43 10.72 5.18
CA SER A 266 4.46 10.69 3.71
C SER A 266 3.97 9.35 3.13
N ALA A 267 3.16 9.43 2.07
CA ALA A 267 2.78 8.28 1.23
C ALA A 267 3.74 8.05 0.04
N GLY A 268 4.82 8.84 -0.03
CA GLY A 268 5.84 8.76 -1.06
C GLY A 268 5.44 9.40 -2.40
N PRO A 269 6.37 9.41 -3.37
CA PRO A 269 6.22 10.14 -4.62
C PRO A 269 5.18 9.53 -5.58
N GLY A 270 4.67 8.31 -5.29
CA GLY A 270 3.64 7.64 -6.08
C GLY A 270 2.21 8.08 -5.75
N ARG A 271 2.01 8.89 -4.69
CA ARG A 271 0.68 9.30 -4.25
C ARG A 271 -0.14 9.96 -5.37
N LEU A 272 -1.44 9.68 -5.43
CA LEU A 272 -2.44 10.08 -6.44
C LEU A 272 -2.28 9.46 -7.83
N SER A 273 -1.34 8.52 -8.02
CA SER A 273 -1.03 8.01 -9.36
C SER A 273 -1.85 6.79 -9.78
N ALA A 274 -2.25 5.90 -8.85
CA ALA A 274 -2.84 4.62 -9.22
C ALA A 274 -4.24 4.77 -9.81
N ALA A 275 -5.09 5.61 -9.21
CA ALA A 275 -6.44 5.86 -9.72
C ALA A 275 -6.40 6.56 -11.09
N ALA A 276 -5.53 7.56 -11.24
CA ALA A 276 -5.30 8.25 -12.50
C ALA A 276 -4.82 7.29 -13.61
N ALA A 277 -3.89 6.39 -13.31
CA ALA A 277 -3.38 5.40 -14.25
C ALA A 277 -4.43 4.33 -14.62
N LYS A 278 -5.24 3.88 -13.65
CA LYS A 278 -6.32 2.91 -13.87
C LYS A 278 -7.52 3.52 -14.62
N GLY A 279 -7.78 4.81 -14.42
CA GLY A 279 -8.95 5.50 -14.97
C GLY A 279 -10.26 5.11 -14.28
N ILE A 280 -10.21 4.83 -12.97
CA ILE A 280 -11.42 4.61 -12.16
C ILE A 280 -12.03 5.96 -11.72
N PRO A 281 -13.34 6.03 -11.45
CA PRO A 281 -13.97 7.23 -10.88
C PRO A 281 -13.24 7.74 -9.65
N GLN A 282 -12.87 9.02 -9.66
CA GLN A 282 -12.17 9.65 -8.55
C GLN A 282 -12.69 11.06 -8.30
N VAL A 283 -13.20 11.29 -7.09
CA VAL A 283 -13.40 12.63 -6.55
C VAL A 283 -12.23 12.98 -5.65
N ILE A 284 -11.63 14.14 -5.84
CA ILE A 284 -10.46 14.59 -5.10
C ILE A 284 -10.80 15.90 -4.37
N SER A 285 -10.32 16.04 -3.15
CA SER A 285 -10.30 17.31 -2.43
C SER A 285 -8.89 17.56 -1.88
N VAL A 286 -8.72 18.63 -1.12
CA VAL A 286 -7.43 19.03 -0.55
C VAL A 286 -7.44 19.05 0.98
N GLY A 287 -8.20 18.11 1.56
CA GLY A 287 -8.39 18.01 3.00
C GLY A 287 -7.07 17.86 3.74
N ALA A 288 -6.92 18.66 4.78
CA ALA A 288 -5.73 18.71 5.63
C ALA A 288 -4.41 19.07 4.89
N CYS A 289 -4.46 19.68 3.70
CA CYS A 289 -3.25 20.22 3.05
C CYS A 289 -2.71 21.50 3.72
N ASP A 290 -3.40 22.00 4.75
CA ASP A 290 -2.96 23.08 5.63
C ASP A 290 -1.90 22.63 6.66
N MET A 291 -1.56 21.34 6.74
CA MET A 291 -0.65 20.83 7.77
C MET A 291 0.38 19.82 7.27
N VAL A 292 1.54 19.86 7.91
CA VAL A 292 2.62 18.85 7.83
C VAL A 292 2.76 18.20 9.20
N ASN A 293 2.91 16.88 9.23
CA ASN A 293 2.90 16.10 10.47
C ASN A 293 4.32 15.80 10.97
N PHE A 294 4.55 16.03 12.26
CA PHE A 294 5.76 15.63 12.99
C PHE A 294 5.41 14.86 14.26
N GLY A 295 6.43 14.34 14.94
CA GLY A 295 6.28 13.68 16.22
C GLY A 295 6.03 14.68 17.36
N THR A 296 6.66 14.45 18.51
CA THR A 296 6.61 15.42 19.62
C THR A 296 7.18 16.77 19.17
N LYS A 297 6.83 17.84 19.87
CA LYS A 297 7.26 19.20 19.52
C LYS A 297 8.78 19.32 19.44
N GLU A 298 9.49 18.62 20.31
CA GLU A 298 10.95 18.58 20.38
C GLU A 298 11.58 17.81 19.22
N SER A 299 10.81 16.93 18.57
CA SER A 299 11.25 16.19 17.38
C SER A 299 11.11 16.99 16.08
N VAL A 300 10.45 18.14 16.11
CA VAL A 300 10.31 19.02 14.95
C VAL A 300 11.71 19.53 14.56
N PRO A 301 12.14 19.37 13.29
CA PRO A 301 13.44 19.86 12.84
C PRO A 301 13.66 21.35 13.16
N SER A 302 14.86 21.71 13.62
CA SER A 302 15.19 23.08 14.07
C SER A 302 14.94 24.14 12.99
N GLN A 303 15.16 23.81 11.71
CA GLN A 303 14.85 24.68 10.57
C GLN A 303 13.38 25.13 10.53
N PHE A 304 12.48 24.35 11.12
CA PHE A 304 11.06 24.69 11.22
C PHE A 304 10.72 25.29 12.59
N GLY A 305 11.17 24.65 13.67
CA GLY A 305 10.90 25.12 15.04
C GLY A 305 11.48 26.50 15.30
N ASP A 306 12.80 26.65 15.15
CA ASP A 306 13.50 27.92 15.32
C ASP A 306 13.24 28.88 14.16
N GLY A 307 12.83 28.33 13.00
CA GLY A 307 12.42 29.07 11.81
C GLY A 307 11.09 29.82 11.93
N GLY A 308 10.44 29.79 13.11
CA GLY A 308 9.22 30.55 13.38
C GLY A 308 7.97 29.99 12.69
N ARG A 309 7.98 28.70 12.31
CA ARG A 309 6.81 28.05 11.74
C ARG A 309 5.69 27.95 12.77
N LYS A 310 4.44 28.04 12.30
CA LYS A 310 3.27 27.94 13.17
C LYS A 310 3.01 26.48 13.50
N LEU A 311 3.34 26.10 14.74
CA LEU A 311 3.14 24.74 15.27
C LEU A 311 1.86 24.65 16.10
N TYR A 312 1.22 23.50 16.06
CA TYR A 312 0.07 23.14 16.88
C TYR A 312 0.28 21.74 17.46
N GLU A 313 0.35 21.65 18.78
CA GLU A 313 0.46 20.37 19.49
C GLU A 313 -0.90 19.68 19.47
N HIS A 314 -1.09 18.72 18.57
CA HIS A 314 -2.36 18.02 18.41
C HIS A 314 -2.59 17.03 19.56
N ASN A 315 -1.54 16.30 19.94
CA ASN A 315 -1.51 15.44 21.11
C ASN A 315 -0.05 15.29 21.59
N PRO A 316 0.22 14.61 22.74
CA PRO A 316 1.58 14.48 23.27
C PRO A 316 2.60 13.84 22.33
N SER A 317 2.16 13.16 21.26
CA SER A 317 3.02 12.45 20.31
C SER A 317 3.06 13.08 18.92
N ILE A 318 2.17 14.03 18.61
CA ILE A 318 1.99 14.59 17.25
C ILE A 318 1.89 16.11 17.31
N THR A 319 2.74 16.75 16.51
CA THR A 319 2.76 18.19 16.28
C THR A 319 2.47 18.47 14.82
N LEU A 320 1.53 19.37 14.57
CA LEU A 320 1.15 19.82 13.24
C LEU A 320 1.87 21.14 12.96
N MET A 321 2.36 21.31 11.74
CA MET A 321 2.95 22.56 11.26
C MET A 321 2.13 23.13 10.12
N ARG A 322 1.69 24.39 10.22
CA ARG A 322 0.91 25.05 9.16
C ARG A 322 1.74 25.20 7.89
N THR A 323 1.22 24.73 6.76
CA THR A 323 1.81 24.95 5.44
C THR A 323 1.77 26.41 5.03
N THR A 324 2.80 26.85 4.30
CA THR A 324 2.89 28.22 3.74
C THR A 324 2.26 28.31 2.35
N LYS A 325 2.12 29.53 1.81
CA LYS A 325 1.68 29.77 0.42
C LYS A 325 2.59 29.06 -0.59
N GLU A 326 3.89 29.07 -0.35
CA GLU A 326 4.90 28.41 -1.19
C GLU A 326 4.73 26.90 -1.20
N GLU A 327 4.50 26.31 -0.02
CA GLU A 327 4.26 24.87 0.12
C GLU A 327 2.92 24.47 -0.47
N CYS A 328 1.85 25.26 -0.26
CA CYS A 328 0.55 25.08 -0.92
C CYS A 328 0.68 25.06 -2.44
N ARG A 329 1.50 25.93 -3.02
CA ARG A 329 1.81 25.93 -4.46
C ARG A 329 2.55 24.66 -4.88
N GLY A 330 3.48 24.17 -4.05
CA GLY A 330 4.17 22.89 -4.26
C GLY A 330 3.21 21.71 -4.25
N ILE A 331 2.29 21.67 -3.28
CA ILE A 331 1.24 20.64 -3.16
C ILE A 331 0.36 20.65 -4.41
N ALA A 332 -0.14 21.81 -4.83
CA ALA A 332 -0.95 21.94 -6.05
C ALA A 332 -0.21 21.42 -7.30
N ARG A 333 1.07 21.75 -7.45
CA ARG A 333 1.93 21.28 -8.56
C ARG A 333 2.09 19.77 -8.54
N PHE A 334 2.43 19.20 -7.39
CA PHE A 334 2.55 17.76 -7.24
C PHE A 334 1.27 17.05 -7.67
N ILE A 335 0.11 17.49 -7.15
CA ILE A 335 -1.19 16.91 -7.49
C ILE A 335 -1.48 17.07 -8.99
N GLY A 336 -1.29 18.27 -9.54
CA GLY A 336 -1.51 18.58 -10.96
C GLY A 336 -0.66 17.72 -11.90
N GLU A 337 0.62 17.54 -11.59
CA GLU A 337 1.54 16.70 -12.36
C GLU A 337 1.09 15.25 -12.42
N LYS A 338 0.58 14.68 -11.32
CA LYS A 338 0.06 13.30 -11.32
C LYS A 338 -1.16 13.13 -12.21
N LEU A 339 -2.07 14.10 -12.15
CA LEU A 339 -3.38 13.97 -12.78
C LEU A 339 -3.41 14.40 -14.25
N ARG A 340 -2.45 15.22 -14.72
CA ARG A 340 -2.28 15.51 -16.15
C ARG A 340 -2.13 14.25 -17.00
N GLY A 341 -1.49 13.22 -16.44
CA GLY A 341 -1.31 11.92 -17.08
C GLY A 341 -2.48 10.94 -16.88
N ALA A 342 -3.62 11.38 -16.34
CA ALA A 342 -4.74 10.49 -16.07
C ALA A 342 -5.26 9.85 -17.36
N LYS A 343 -5.47 8.53 -17.33
CA LYS A 343 -5.96 7.75 -18.47
C LYS A 343 -7.38 8.15 -18.90
N ARG A 344 -8.19 8.58 -17.93
CA ARG A 344 -9.60 8.96 -18.11
C ARG A 344 -9.89 10.25 -17.32
N PRO A 345 -9.38 11.41 -17.77
CA PRO A 345 -9.50 12.68 -17.05
C PRO A 345 -10.97 13.09 -16.84
N GLU A 346 -11.88 12.68 -17.71
CA GLU A 346 -13.32 12.92 -17.59
C GLU A 346 -13.96 12.18 -16.40
N ARG A 347 -13.27 11.20 -15.80
CA ARG A 347 -13.69 10.50 -14.58
C ARG A 347 -13.04 11.04 -13.30
N VAL A 348 -12.34 12.16 -13.41
CA VAL A 348 -11.70 12.84 -12.28
C VAL A 348 -12.41 14.16 -12.04
N ARG A 349 -12.83 14.41 -10.80
CA ARG A 349 -13.42 15.69 -10.40
C ARG A 349 -12.79 16.18 -9.10
N PHE A 350 -12.49 17.48 -9.05
CA PHE A 350 -12.17 18.17 -7.81
C PHE A 350 -13.39 18.83 -7.20
N VAL A 351 -13.53 18.70 -5.88
CA VAL A 351 -14.45 19.50 -5.08
C VAL A 351 -13.63 20.23 -4.02
N LEU A 352 -13.45 21.54 -4.21
CA LEU A 352 -12.57 22.38 -3.39
C LEU A 352 -13.37 23.13 -2.32
N PRO A 353 -13.10 22.92 -1.01
CA PRO A 353 -13.85 23.55 0.07
C PRO A 353 -13.30 24.96 0.35
N THR A 354 -13.86 25.98 -0.28
CA THR A 354 -13.34 27.35 -0.13
C THR A 354 -13.67 27.98 1.22
N GLY A 355 -14.44 27.30 2.07
CA GLY A 355 -14.68 27.71 3.45
C GLY A 355 -13.66 27.18 4.47
N GLY A 356 -12.67 26.40 4.01
CA GLY A 356 -11.61 25.83 4.86
C GLY A 356 -11.31 24.36 4.57
N VAL A 357 -10.04 23.97 4.59
CA VAL A 357 -9.59 22.61 4.21
C VAL A 357 -9.46 21.63 5.38
N SER A 358 -9.63 22.09 6.62
CA SER A 358 -9.54 21.25 7.83
C SER A 358 -10.35 21.85 8.99
N MET A 359 -10.51 21.12 10.10
CA MET A 359 -11.05 21.68 11.35
C MET A 359 -10.21 22.85 11.91
N LEU A 360 -8.93 22.92 11.60
CA LEU A 360 -8.03 23.98 12.08
C LEU A 360 -7.98 25.18 11.12
N ASP A 361 -8.43 25.00 9.88
CA ASP A 361 -8.40 25.99 8.81
C ASP A 361 -9.79 26.56 8.53
N VAL A 362 -10.42 27.11 9.57
CA VAL A 362 -11.71 27.82 9.47
C VAL A 362 -11.68 29.08 10.34
N PRO A 363 -12.52 30.11 10.08
CA PRO A 363 -12.46 31.36 10.82
C PRO A 363 -12.40 31.18 12.35
N GLY A 364 -11.39 31.78 12.98
CA GLY A 364 -11.16 31.70 14.43
C GLY A 364 -10.32 30.51 14.90
N GLN A 365 -9.90 29.62 14.00
CA GLN A 365 -9.06 28.46 14.33
C GLN A 365 -7.57 28.70 14.07
N ALA A 366 -6.75 27.81 14.62
CA ALA A 366 -5.31 28.00 14.68
C ALA A 366 -4.65 28.09 13.30
N PHE A 367 -5.12 27.38 12.28
CA PHE A 367 -4.48 27.30 10.96
C PHE A 367 -5.21 28.09 9.87
N HIS A 368 -6.27 28.83 10.20
CA HIS A 368 -7.01 29.63 9.23
C HIS A 368 -6.12 30.62 8.46
N ASP A 369 -5.94 30.36 7.16
CA ASP A 369 -5.19 31.22 6.23
C ASP A 369 -5.82 31.17 4.82
N PRO A 370 -6.86 31.99 4.58
CA PRO A 370 -7.58 31.98 3.30
C PRO A 370 -6.69 32.40 2.11
N GLU A 371 -5.56 33.06 2.35
CA GLU A 371 -4.64 33.41 1.27
C GLU A 371 -3.81 32.19 0.84
N ALA A 372 -3.37 31.36 1.78
CA ALA A 372 -2.70 30.09 1.48
C ALA A 372 -3.63 29.12 0.74
N ASP A 373 -4.90 29.03 1.16
CA ASP A 373 -5.88 28.14 0.51
C ASP A 373 -6.20 28.65 -0.89
N LYS A 374 -6.34 29.97 -1.07
CA LYS A 374 -6.51 30.57 -2.40
C LYS A 374 -5.34 30.21 -3.32
N VAL A 375 -4.10 30.26 -2.84
CA VAL A 375 -2.92 29.87 -3.62
C VAL A 375 -2.98 28.39 -4.02
N LEU A 376 -3.40 27.51 -3.11
CA LEU A 376 -3.59 26.08 -3.39
C LEU A 376 -4.63 25.88 -4.51
N PHE A 377 -5.82 26.46 -4.38
CA PHE A 377 -6.91 26.32 -5.35
C PHE A 377 -6.55 26.91 -6.72
N ASP A 378 -6.08 28.15 -6.77
CA ASP A 378 -5.73 28.83 -8.02
C ASP A 378 -4.60 28.10 -8.76
N THR A 379 -3.59 27.62 -8.03
CA THR A 379 -2.47 26.89 -8.65
C THR A 379 -2.96 25.57 -9.21
N LEU A 380 -3.83 24.84 -8.50
CA LEU A 380 -4.38 23.58 -8.98
C LEU A 380 -5.17 23.76 -10.29
N GLU A 381 -5.99 24.80 -10.36
CA GLU A 381 -6.73 25.16 -11.58
C GLU A 381 -5.80 25.50 -12.75
N GLN A 382 -4.72 26.22 -12.49
CA GLN A 382 -3.70 26.52 -13.50
C GLN A 382 -2.97 25.27 -13.97
N GLU A 383 -2.60 24.38 -13.05
CA GLU A 383 -1.87 23.16 -13.40
C GLU A 383 -2.73 22.21 -14.25
N LEU A 384 -4.03 22.17 -14.00
CA LEU A 384 -4.98 21.31 -14.72
C LEU A 384 -5.67 22.00 -15.90
N ALA A 385 -5.32 23.26 -16.20
CA ALA A 385 -5.86 24.00 -17.32
C ALA A 385 -5.64 23.26 -18.65
N GLY A 386 -6.69 23.12 -19.45
CA GLY A 386 -6.66 22.41 -20.72
C GLY A 386 -6.86 20.88 -20.62
N THR A 387 -6.95 20.33 -19.41
CA THR A 387 -7.43 18.96 -19.20
C THR A 387 -8.96 18.90 -19.20
N SER A 388 -9.53 17.70 -19.30
CA SER A 388 -10.98 17.48 -19.14
C SER A 388 -11.40 17.25 -17.68
N ILE A 389 -10.51 17.50 -16.72
CA ILE A 389 -10.77 17.33 -15.28
C ILE A 389 -11.63 18.50 -14.82
N GLU A 390 -12.79 18.19 -14.25
CA GLU A 390 -13.69 19.21 -13.71
C GLU A 390 -13.22 19.66 -12.32
N ILE A 391 -13.19 20.97 -12.09
CA ILE A 391 -12.86 21.55 -10.78
C ILE A 391 -14.02 22.41 -10.31
N GLN A 392 -14.64 22.01 -9.21
CA GLN A 392 -15.74 22.73 -8.58
C GLN A 392 -15.27 23.39 -7.28
N ARG A 393 -15.39 24.72 -7.20
CA ARG A 393 -15.29 25.45 -5.93
C ARG A 393 -16.61 25.36 -5.18
N HIS A 394 -16.56 24.94 -3.93
CA HIS A 394 -17.72 24.83 -3.06
C HIS A 394 -17.54 25.73 -1.84
N SER A 395 -18.48 26.65 -1.60
CA SER A 395 -18.30 27.75 -0.64
C SER A 395 -18.19 27.33 0.83
N ARG A 396 -18.65 26.12 1.14
CA ARG A 396 -18.64 25.57 2.50
C ARG A 396 -17.26 25.01 2.88
N ALA A 397 -17.00 24.94 4.18
CA ALA A 397 -15.81 24.27 4.71
C ALA A 397 -15.88 22.75 4.47
N ILE A 398 -14.74 22.06 4.50
CA ILE A 398 -14.67 20.63 4.20
C ILE A 398 -15.58 19.78 5.08
N ASN A 399 -15.73 20.15 6.36
CA ASN A 399 -16.52 19.40 7.35
C ASN A 399 -18.01 19.79 7.38
N ASP A 400 -18.45 20.67 6.48
CA ASP A 400 -19.86 20.99 6.35
C ASP A 400 -20.64 19.78 5.76
N PRO A 401 -21.78 19.38 6.35
CA PRO A 401 -22.54 18.23 5.86
C PRO A 401 -23.00 18.34 4.40
N GLY A 402 -23.24 19.55 3.91
CA GLY A 402 -23.59 19.82 2.53
C GLY A 402 -22.40 19.75 1.58
N PHE A 403 -21.17 19.97 2.04
CA PHE A 403 -19.96 19.68 1.25
C PHE A 403 -19.80 18.16 1.08
N ALA A 404 -19.95 17.40 2.17
CA ALA A 404 -19.90 15.94 2.14
C ALA A 404 -20.94 15.33 1.17
N ALA A 405 -22.17 15.86 1.15
CA ALA A 405 -23.19 15.44 0.19
C ALA A 405 -22.76 15.71 -1.26
N ALA A 406 -22.25 16.91 -1.56
CA ALA A 406 -21.77 17.26 -2.92
C ALA A 406 -20.61 16.37 -3.40
N VAL A 407 -19.72 15.96 -2.48
CA VAL A 407 -18.64 15.00 -2.76
C VAL A 407 -19.19 13.61 -3.11
N ALA A 408 -20.17 13.12 -2.34
CA ALA A 408 -20.78 11.81 -2.59
C ALA A 408 -21.58 11.80 -3.90
N GLU A 409 -22.40 12.82 -4.15
CA GLU A 409 -23.15 13.03 -5.40
C GLU A 409 -22.20 13.08 -6.60
N SER A 410 -21.09 13.82 -6.47
CA SER A 410 -20.08 13.89 -7.52
C SER A 410 -19.52 12.52 -7.90
N LEU A 411 -19.23 11.67 -6.90
CA LEU A 411 -18.71 10.34 -7.22
C LEU A 411 -19.76 9.49 -7.94
N LEU A 412 -21.02 9.55 -7.50
CA LEU A 412 -22.12 8.82 -8.12
C LEU A 412 -22.34 9.20 -9.59
N GLU A 413 -22.15 10.47 -9.94
CA GLU A 413 -22.18 10.93 -11.33
C GLU A 413 -21.03 10.32 -12.15
N LEU A 414 -19.79 10.39 -11.65
CA LEU A 414 -18.61 9.84 -12.34
C LEU A 414 -18.67 8.31 -12.52
N MET A 415 -19.35 7.62 -11.60
CA MET A 415 -19.59 6.18 -11.68
C MET A 415 -20.60 5.79 -12.78
N GLN A 416 -21.46 6.71 -13.22
CA GLN A 416 -22.42 6.49 -14.31
C GLN A 416 -21.84 6.76 -15.70
N LEU A 417 -20.69 7.43 -15.77
CA LEU A 417 -19.99 7.64 -17.03
C LEU A 417 -19.53 6.31 -17.65
N PRO A 418 -19.60 6.18 -18.99
CA PRO A 418 -19.37 4.92 -19.72
C PRO A 418 -17.98 4.32 -19.53
#